data_AF-A0A960ZV74-F1
#
_entry.id   AF-A0A960ZV74-F1
#
_cell.length_a   1.000
_cell.length_b   1.000
_cell.length_c   1.000
_cell.angle_alpha   90.00
_cell.angle_beta   90.00
_cell.angle_gamma   90.00
#
_symmetry.space_group_name_H-M   'P 1'
#
loop_
_entity.id
_entity.type
_entity.pdbx_description
1 polymer ?
#
loop_
_entity_poly.entity_id
_entity_poly.type
_entity_poly.pdbx_seq_one_letter_code
_entity_poly.pdbx_strand_id
1 'polypeptide(L)'
;MSNGALREVEQAASADKSTPLIAIVGNPNSGKTTIFNLLTGLRQKVANYPGVTVEKKEGECFSQHGKKLRLIDLPGAYSLNARSPDEAVLRDVLLGRQ
;
A
#
# COMPACT_ATOMS: atom_id res chain seq x y z
N MET A 1 -33.26 -1.21 -22.50
CA MET A 1 -32.75 -0.85 -21.16
C MET A 1 -31.25 -1.13 -21.14
N SER A 2 -30.50 -0.27 -20.45
CA SER A 2 -29.07 0.01 -20.47
C SER A 2 -28.08 -1.19 -20.48
N ASN A 3 -27.16 -1.20 -21.45
CA ASN A 3 -25.90 -1.98 -21.41
C ASN A 3 -24.68 -1.12 -20.96
N GLY A 4 -24.92 0.15 -20.57
CA GLY A 4 -23.88 1.12 -20.18
C GLY A 4 -23.40 0.96 -18.74
N ALA A 5 -24.31 0.63 -17.80
CA ALA A 5 -23.96 0.48 -16.39
C ALA A 5 -23.02 -0.71 -16.13
N LEU A 6 -23.14 -1.79 -16.92
CA LEU A 6 -22.28 -2.97 -16.77
C LEU A 6 -20.82 -2.70 -17.20
N ARG A 7 -20.60 -1.84 -18.21
CA ARG A 7 -19.26 -1.45 -18.66
C ARG A 7 -18.51 -0.58 -17.64
N GLU A 8 -19.20 0.34 -16.96
CA GLU A 8 -18.57 1.18 -15.92
C GLU A 8 -18.10 0.37 -14.72
N VAL A 9 -18.88 -0.63 -14.31
CA VAL A 9 -18.55 -1.52 -13.17
C VAL A 9 -17.37 -2.43 -13.51
N GLU A 10 -17.27 -2.92 -14.74
CA GLU A 10 -16.14 -3.74 -15.22
C GLU A 10 -14.86 -2.91 -15.38
N GLN A 11 -14.98 -1.66 -15.82
CA GLN A 11 -13.86 -0.73 -15.99
C GLN A 11 -13.28 -0.25 -14.65
N ALA A 12 -14.13 -0.03 -13.63
CA ALA A 12 -13.72 0.28 -12.27
C ALA A 12 -12.98 -0.89 -11.60
N ALA A 13 -13.40 -2.14 -11.84
CA ALA A 13 -12.71 -3.33 -11.33
C ALA A 13 -11.36 -3.58 -12.01
N SER A 14 -11.20 -3.19 -13.28
CA SER A 14 -9.93 -3.28 -14.02
C SER A 14 -8.90 -2.20 -13.63
N ALA A 15 -9.35 -1.08 -13.04
CA ALA A 15 -8.50 0.05 -12.67
C ALA A 15 -7.59 -0.23 -11.46
N ASP A 16 -7.94 -1.21 -10.62
CA ASP A 16 -7.16 -1.49 -9.41
C ASP A 16 -5.82 -2.19 -9.70
N LYS A 17 -5.72 -2.97 -10.79
CA LYS A 17 -4.45 -3.57 -11.23
C LYS A 17 -3.54 -2.61 -12.01
N SER A 18 -4.07 -1.53 -12.58
CA SER A 18 -3.29 -0.54 -13.34
C SER A 18 -2.79 0.64 -12.50
N THR A 19 -3.32 0.79 -11.28
CA THR A 19 -2.90 1.85 -10.35
C THR A 19 -1.60 1.43 -9.66
N PRO A 20 -0.47 2.15 -9.84
CA PRO A 20 0.80 1.75 -9.24
C PRO A 20 0.73 1.71 -7.70
N LEU A 21 1.27 0.65 -7.12
CA LEU A 21 1.50 0.52 -5.68
C LEU A 21 2.93 0.94 -5.34
N ILE A 22 3.06 1.91 -4.44
CA ILE A 22 4.33 2.44 -3.96
C ILE A 22 4.52 2.02 -2.51
N ALA A 23 5.58 1.29 -2.22
CA ALA A 23 5.96 0.92 -0.86
C ALA A 23 6.89 1.95 -0.24
N ILE A 24 6.58 2.40 0.98
CA ILE A 24 7.46 3.24 1.79
C ILE A 24 8.27 2.32 2.70
N VAL A 25 9.60 2.31 2.49
CA VAL A 25 10.57 1.49 3.22
C VAL A 25 11.63 2.34 3.90
N GLY A 26 12.21 1.81 4.97
CA GLY A 26 13.29 2.45 5.70
C GLY A 26 13.37 1.99 7.14
N ASN A 27 14.41 2.45 7.85
CA ASN A 27 14.67 2.06 9.23
C ASN A 27 13.51 2.43 10.17
N PRO A 28 13.36 1.74 11.32
CA PRO A 28 12.52 2.20 12.41
C PRO A 28 12.79 3.67 12.76
N ASN A 29 11.75 4.42 13.11
CA ASN A 29 11.81 5.84 13.50
C ASN A 29 12.34 6.83 12.44
N SER A 30 12.46 6.42 11.17
CA SER A 30 12.94 7.31 10.08
C SER A 30 11.89 8.27 9.49
N GLY A 31 10.71 8.39 10.10
CA GLY A 31 9.64 9.28 9.62
C GLY A 31 8.74 8.75 8.49
N LYS A 32 8.77 7.44 8.20
CA LYS A 32 7.93 6.80 7.16
C LYS A 32 6.44 7.11 7.34
N THR A 33 5.91 6.85 8.54
CA THR A 33 4.52 7.13 8.89
C THR A 33 4.15 8.60 8.69
N THR A 34 5.07 9.52 8.95
CA THR A 34 4.84 10.96 8.77
C THR A 34 4.65 11.29 7.29
N ILE A 35 5.52 10.80 6.42
CA ILE A 35 5.39 11.00 4.96
C ILE A 35 4.14 10.31 4.43
N PHE A 36 3.87 9.08 4.89
CA PHE A 36 2.65 8.35 4.50
C PHE A 36 1.40 9.18 4.82
N ASN A 37 1.24 9.61 6.07
CA ASN A 37 0.09 10.41 6.51
C ASN A 37 -0.02 11.74 5.75
N LEU A 38 1.11 12.40 5.46
CA LEU A 38 1.12 13.63 4.68
C LEU A 38 0.60 13.42 3.25
N LEU A 39 0.97 12.30 2.62
CA LEU A 39 0.57 11.99 1.24
C LEU A 39 -0.87 11.47 1.14
N THR A 40 -1.34 10.69 2.11
CA THR A 40 -2.67 10.04 2.06
C THR A 40 -3.76 10.82 2.78
N GLY A 41 -3.40 11.67 3.75
CA GLY A 41 -4.36 12.34 4.62
C GLY A 41 -5.31 11.35 5.30
N LEU A 42 -6.62 11.60 5.19
CA LEU A 42 -7.68 10.73 5.74
C LEU A 42 -8.00 9.51 4.87
N ARG A 43 -7.42 9.38 3.66
CA ARG A 43 -7.72 8.30 2.70
C ARG A 43 -6.78 7.11 2.93
N GLN A 44 -6.83 6.58 4.14
CA GLN A 44 -6.01 5.44 4.56
C GLN A 44 -6.87 4.37 5.23
N LYS A 45 -6.45 3.12 5.10
CA LYS A 45 -7.01 1.95 5.74
C LYS A 45 -5.91 1.28 6.55
N VAL A 46 -6.24 0.92 7.79
CA VAL A 46 -5.38 0.15 8.68
C VAL A 46 -5.99 -1.24 8.85
N ALA A 47 -5.17 -2.26 8.65
CA ALA A 47 -5.52 -3.67 8.83
C ALA A 47 -4.30 -4.43 9.38
N ASN A 48 -4.42 -5.74 9.60
CA ASN A 48 -3.27 -6.60 9.89
C ASN A 48 -2.96 -7.49 8.68
N TYR A 49 -1.70 -7.85 8.50
CA TYR A 49 -1.32 -8.88 7.54
C TYR A 49 -1.90 -10.25 7.96
N PRO A 50 -2.31 -11.11 7.01
CA PRO A 50 -2.88 -12.40 7.33
C PRO A 50 -1.94 -13.26 8.19
N GLY A 51 -2.46 -13.81 9.28
CA GLY A 51 -1.72 -14.74 10.13
C GLY A 51 -0.68 -14.11 11.06
N VAL A 52 -0.55 -12.77 11.08
CA VAL A 52 0.38 -12.06 11.97
C VAL A 52 -0.26 -10.80 12.56
N THR A 53 0.29 -10.30 13.67
CA THR A 53 -0.15 -9.04 14.31
C THR A 53 0.52 -7.79 13.71
N VAL A 54 1.17 -7.93 12.55
CA VAL A 54 1.86 -6.84 11.89
C VAL A 54 0.83 -5.92 11.23
N GLU A 55 0.88 -4.64 11.59
CA GLU A 55 -0.01 -3.63 11.04
C GLU A 55 0.31 -3.34 9.56
N LYS A 56 -0.72 -3.22 8.76
CA LYS A 56 -0.72 -2.86 7.35
C LYS A 56 -1.46 -1.55 7.17
N LYS A 57 -0.76 -0.49 6.77
CA LYS A 57 -1.40 0.78 6.39
C LYS A 57 -1.32 0.94 4.88
N GLU A 58 -2.48 1.08 4.27
CA GLU A 58 -2.61 1.38 2.85
C GLU A 58 -3.36 2.69 2.68
N GLY A 59 -3.02 3.45 1.66
CA GLY A 59 -3.73 4.69 1.36
C GLY A 59 -3.58 5.08 -0.09
N GLU A 60 -4.24 6.17 -0.45
CA GLU A 60 -4.25 6.67 -1.82
C GLU A 60 -3.78 8.12 -1.86
N CYS A 61 -3.00 8.46 -2.88
CA CYS A 61 -2.66 9.85 -3.19
C CYS A 61 -2.71 10.10 -4.69
N PHE A 62 -2.43 11.34 -5.08
CA PHE A 62 -2.28 11.73 -6.47
C PHE A 62 -0.86 12.25 -6.70
N SER A 63 -0.26 11.84 -7.81
CA SER A 63 0.97 12.48 -8.29
C SER A 63 0.72 13.94 -8.65
N GLN A 64 1.80 14.70 -8.84
CA GLN A 64 1.74 16.10 -9.29
C GLN A 64 1.00 16.28 -10.63
N HIS A 65 0.89 15.22 -11.44
CA HIS A 65 0.18 15.21 -12.72
C HIS A 65 -1.23 14.62 -12.63
N GLY A 66 -1.79 14.44 -11.42
CA GLY A 66 -3.16 13.94 -11.22
C GLY A 66 -3.33 12.42 -11.42
N LYS A 67 -2.26 11.65 -11.61
CA LYS A 67 -2.33 10.18 -11.63
C LYS A 67 -2.56 9.65 -10.22
N LYS A 68 -3.59 8.82 -10.05
CA LYS A 68 -3.87 8.09 -8.79
C LYS A 68 -2.73 7.11 -8.48
N LEU A 69 -2.32 7.05 -7.22
CA LEU A 69 -1.30 6.15 -6.69
C LEU A 69 -1.83 5.46 -5.45
N ARG A 70 -1.45 4.19 -5.27
CA ARG A 70 -1.64 3.45 -4.02
C ARG A 70 -0.34 3.47 -3.24
N LEU A 71 -0.44 3.63 -1.93
CA LEU A 71 0.70 3.67 -1.03
C LEU A 71 0.53 2.59 0.03
N ILE A 72 1.65 1.99 0.42
CA ILE A 72 1.72 1.08 1.56
C ILE A 72 2.88 1.49 2.47
N ASP A 73 2.59 1.71 3.75
CA ASP A 73 3.60 1.92 4.79
C ASP A 73 4.03 0.56 5.32
N LEU A 74 5.32 0.25 5.22
CA LEU A 74 5.87 -1.01 5.71
C LEU A 74 6.52 -0.85 7.08
N PRO A 75 6.55 -1.92 7.89
CA PRO A 75 7.30 -1.93 9.12
C PRO A 75 8.73 -1.44 8.92
N GLY A 76 9.25 -0.70 9.90
CA GLY A 76 10.65 -0.33 9.87
C GLY A 76 11.53 -1.57 9.98
N ALA A 77 12.48 -1.74 9.07
CA ALA A 77 13.43 -2.85 9.09
C ALA A 77 14.87 -2.32 8.99
N TYR A 78 15.79 -2.93 9.75
CA TYR A 78 17.22 -2.68 9.63
C TYR A 78 17.90 -3.63 8.62
N SER A 79 17.20 -4.70 8.22
CA SER A 79 17.69 -5.68 7.25
C SER A 79 16.54 -6.31 6.45
N LEU A 80 16.85 -6.79 5.24
CA LEU A 80 15.96 -7.65 4.44
C LEU A 80 16.10 -9.14 4.81
N ASN A 81 17.08 -9.49 5.65
CA ASN A 81 17.20 -10.82 6.21
C ASN A 81 16.17 -10.98 7.33
N ALA A 82 14.98 -11.46 6.99
CA ALA A 82 13.87 -11.56 7.92
C ALA A 82 14.20 -12.41 9.15
N ARG A 83 14.36 -11.75 10.29
CA ARG A 83 14.52 -12.37 11.62
C ARG A 83 13.32 -12.09 12.53
N SER A 84 12.38 -11.28 12.08
CA SER A 84 11.12 -10.97 12.77
C SER A 84 9.92 -11.04 11.80
N PRO A 85 8.68 -11.13 12.32
CA PRO A 85 7.47 -11.04 11.50
C PRO A 85 7.41 -9.74 10.66
N ASP A 86 7.82 -8.61 11.24
CA ASP A 86 7.86 -7.31 10.57
C ASP A 86 8.80 -7.32 9.35
N GLU A 87 10.00 -7.88 9.51
CA GLU A 87 10.98 -7.99 8.43
C GLU A 87 10.56 -9.02 7.38
N ALA A 88 9.87 -10.09 7.79
CA ALA A 88 9.30 -11.09 6.87
C ALA A 88 8.23 -10.46 5.99
N VAL A 89 7.30 -9.71 6.58
CA VAL A 89 6.27 -8.95 5.86
C VAL A 89 6.88 -7.97 4.89
N LEU A 90 7.86 -7.16 5.33
CA LEU A 90 8.52 -6.19 4.46
C LEU A 90 9.20 -6.89 3.27
N ARG A 91 9.93 -7.98 3.51
CA ARG A 91 10.56 -8.76 2.44
C ARG A 91 9.54 -9.32 1.46
N ASP A 92 8.47 -9.95 1.95
CA ASP A 92 7.49 -10.61 1.10
C ASP A 92 6.70 -9.60 0.25
N VAL A 93 6.41 -8.42 0.80
CA VAL A 93 5.86 -7.28 0.05
C VAL A 93 6.80 -6.86 -1.08
N LEU A 94 8.08 -6.66 -0.80
CA LEU A 94 9.06 -6.21 -1.79
C LEU A 94 9.31 -7.26 -2.89
N LEU A 95 9.15 -8.54 -2.57
CA LEU A 95 9.24 -9.65 -3.52
C LEU A 95 7.93 -9.90 -4.28
N GLY A 96 6.87 -9.13 -4.03
CA GLY A 96 5.58 -9.27 -4.71
C GLY A 96 4.79 -10.51 -4.32
N ARG A 97 5.00 -11.04 -3.11
CA ARG A 97 4.36 -12.28 -2.60
C ARG A 97 3.14 -12.00 -1.72
N GLN A 98 2.53 -10.82 -1.85
CA GLN A 98 1.37 -10.38 -1.04
C GLN A 98 0.10 -11.13 -1.40
#